data_AF-A0A1Q7GPX9-F1
#
_entry.id   AF-A0A1Q7GPX9-F1
#
_cell.length_a   1.000
_cell.length_b   1.000
_cell.length_c   1.000
_cell.angle_alpha   90.00
_cell.angle_beta   90.00
_cell.angle_gamma   90.00
#
_symmetry.space_group_name_H-M   'P 1'
#
loop_
_entity.id
_entity.type
_entity.pdbx_description
1 polymer ?
#
loop_
_entity_poly.entity_id
_entity_poly.type
_entity_poly.pdbx_seq_one_letter_code
_entity_poly.pdbx_strand_id
1 'polypeptide(L)'
;MQTSDVPSGEIGSGLTIVLLQAILTCMRMTLPLAHLLLTSFVLVLADPAGAGPVERAEDRPEPVPPEEYTLYDQVIQAKFLTSRTSLVMIERLTVTRLGPEERNPPDRAYFDENRFFEGRLEPDLVADFLLKTRRPFRLEAKFHFGVPYRFVSDGELEEPEVSLGPIPAEFSPTDLAQDAPPTIGILEFSRVGFNRREDQALIYVGDNRPDGSGAGLLVLLHRRGRVWTIVNTEVLWIARREE
;
A
#
# COMPACT_ATOMS: atom_id res chain seq x y z
N MET A 1 52.38 92.78 -24.87
CA MET A 1 53.47 92.58 -25.84
C MET A 1 53.79 91.08 -25.84
N GLN A 2 53.73 90.43 -27.01
CA GLN A 2 53.95 88.99 -27.29
C GLN A 2 52.89 88.00 -26.75
N THR A 3 51.98 87.47 -27.61
CA THR A 3 52.05 86.26 -28.49
C THR A 3 51.97 84.95 -27.69
N SER A 4 50.82 84.26 -27.71
CA SER A 4 50.50 83.06 -28.51
C SER A 4 50.84 81.76 -27.78
N ASP A 5 49.85 80.90 -27.51
CA ASP A 5 49.66 79.66 -28.27
C ASP A 5 48.55 78.78 -27.69
N VAL A 6 47.88 78.09 -28.62
CA VAL A 6 46.82 77.10 -28.43
C VAL A 6 47.45 75.71 -28.26
N PRO A 7 46.86 74.81 -27.45
CA PRO A 7 47.04 73.38 -27.67
C PRO A 7 45.76 72.69 -28.14
N SER A 8 45.87 72.08 -29.32
CA SER A 8 44.97 71.10 -29.92
C SER A 8 45.31 69.67 -29.48
N GLY A 9 44.29 68.79 -29.46
CA GLY A 9 44.42 67.33 -29.65
C GLY A 9 44.76 66.54 -28.39
N GLU A 10 43.81 65.94 -27.68
CA GLU A 10 43.01 64.73 -27.97
C GLU A 10 43.50 63.47 -27.19
N ILE A 11 42.65 63.09 -26.23
CA ILE A 11 42.07 61.75 -25.98
C ILE A 11 42.98 60.60 -25.51
N GLY A 12 42.66 60.10 -24.31
CA GLY A 12 43.05 58.77 -23.85
C GLY A 12 42.27 58.28 -22.62
N SER A 13 41.32 57.36 -22.85
CA SER A 13 41.13 56.19 -21.98
C SER A 13 40.41 56.36 -20.62
N GLY A 14 39.31 57.09 -20.57
CA GLY A 14 38.35 57.02 -19.45
C GLY A 14 36.86 56.97 -19.85
N LEU A 15 36.56 57.30 -21.11
CA LEU A 15 35.19 57.55 -21.58
C LEU A 15 34.49 56.32 -22.17
N THR A 16 35.21 55.22 -22.41
CA THR A 16 34.68 54.07 -23.18
C THR A 16 33.84 53.10 -22.34
N ILE A 17 33.90 53.15 -21.01
CA ILE A 17 33.19 52.18 -20.15
C ILE A 17 31.88 52.75 -19.58
N VAL A 18 31.79 54.06 -19.34
CA VAL A 18 30.56 54.69 -18.83
C VAL A 18 29.52 54.93 -19.94
N LEU A 19 29.97 55.08 -21.20
CA LEU A 19 29.06 55.20 -22.36
C LEU A 19 28.30 53.90 -22.67
N LEU A 20 28.81 52.72 -22.29
CA LEU A 20 28.13 51.44 -22.56
C LEU A 20 27.01 51.12 -21.55
N GLN A 21 27.03 51.68 -20.34
CA GLN A 21 25.95 51.47 -19.36
C GLN A 21 24.86 52.57 -19.39
N ALA A 22 25.12 53.73 -19.99
CA ALA A 22 24.13 54.80 -20.14
C ALA A 22 23.28 54.69 -21.43
N ILE A 23 23.77 54.01 -22.48
CA ILE A 23 23.03 53.85 -23.75
C ILE A 23 22.00 52.71 -23.69
N LEU A 24 22.19 51.70 -22.83
CA LEU A 24 21.19 50.62 -22.69
C LEU A 24 19.99 51.01 -21.80
N THR A 25 20.11 52.08 -21.02
CA THR A 25 19.03 52.58 -20.13
C THR A 25 18.14 53.62 -20.84
N CYS A 26 18.50 54.08 -22.04
CA CYS A 26 17.82 55.17 -22.75
C CYS A 26 17.03 54.77 -24.01
N MET A 27 16.85 53.48 -24.29
CA MET A 27 15.99 53.05 -25.40
C MET A 27 14.83 52.20 -24.90
N ARG A 28 13.77 52.89 -24.45
CA ARG A 28 12.33 52.58 -24.64
C ARG A 28 11.46 53.10 -23.49
N MET A 29 11.52 54.41 -23.28
CA MET A 29 10.43 55.15 -22.64
C MET A 29 10.14 56.38 -23.49
N THR A 30 9.10 56.30 -24.32
CA THR A 30 8.22 57.40 -24.84
C THR A 30 7.28 56.77 -25.88
N LEU A 31 6.03 56.42 -25.49
CA LEU A 31 4.76 57.09 -25.85
C LEU A 31 4.27 56.79 -27.29
N PRO A 32 2.96 56.88 -27.61
CA PRO A 32 1.79 56.21 -27.05
C PRO A 32 0.91 55.54 -28.15
N LEU A 33 -0.05 54.72 -27.73
CA LEU A 33 -1.39 54.52 -28.30
C LEU A 33 -1.64 54.91 -29.78
N ALA A 34 -1.60 53.94 -30.71
CA ALA A 34 -2.48 53.92 -31.89
C ALA A 34 -2.30 52.63 -32.69
N HIS A 35 -3.40 51.87 -32.82
CA HIS A 35 -3.75 51.00 -33.95
C HIS A 35 -2.80 49.83 -34.28
N LEU A 36 -3.24 48.64 -34.64
CA LEU A 36 -4.53 47.95 -34.76
C LEU A 36 -4.07 46.56 -35.27
N LEU A 37 -4.71 45.47 -34.84
CA LEU A 37 -4.62 44.14 -35.46
C LEU A 37 -3.25 43.44 -35.44
N LEU A 38 -3.06 42.50 -34.50
CA LEU A 38 -2.88 41.10 -34.89
C LEU A 38 -2.92 40.17 -33.65
N THR A 39 -3.65 39.07 -33.82
CA THR A 39 -3.65 37.83 -33.02
C THR A 39 -4.18 37.91 -31.60
N SER A 40 -5.52 37.93 -31.53
CA SER A 40 -6.28 37.17 -30.55
C SER A 40 -5.76 35.73 -30.49
N PHE A 41 -5.09 35.33 -29.41
CA PHE A 41 -4.90 33.92 -29.07
C PHE A 41 -6.04 33.54 -28.12
N VAL A 42 -7.16 33.12 -28.72
CA VAL A 42 -8.27 32.53 -27.98
C VAL A 42 -7.78 31.25 -27.34
N LEU A 43 -7.84 31.20 -26.00
CA LEU A 43 -7.95 29.97 -25.24
C LEU A 43 -9.19 29.21 -25.74
N VAL A 44 -8.99 28.28 -26.68
CA VAL A 44 -9.96 27.22 -26.95
C VAL A 44 -9.57 26.06 -26.04
N LEU A 45 -10.47 25.81 -25.09
CA LEU A 45 -10.57 24.60 -24.28
C LEU A 45 -10.49 23.38 -25.20
N ALA A 46 -9.35 22.68 -25.20
CA ALA A 46 -9.36 21.26 -25.46
C ALA A 46 -9.81 20.60 -24.17
N ASP A 47 -11.08 20.22 -24.13
CA ASP A 47 -11.63 19.29 -23.16
C ASP A 47 -11.23 17.87 -23.59
N PRO A 48 -10.26 17.18 -22.96
CA PRO A 48 -10.19 15.74 -23.08
C PRO A 48 -11.29 15.16 -22.19
N ALA A 49 -12.53 15.20 -22.70
CA ALA A 49 -13.58 14.32 -22.24
C ALA A 49 -13.08 12.88 -22.44
N GLY A 50 -12.61 12.24 -21.37
CA GLY A 50 -12.12 10.86 -21.40
C GLY A 50 -10.89 10.54 -20.55
N ALA A 51 -10.33 11.49 -19.80
CA ALA A 51 -9.41 11.16 -18.72
C ALA A 51 -10.15 11.29 -17.39
N GLY A 52 -10.72 10.18 -16.90
CA GLY A 52 -10.99 10.06 -15.47
C GLY A 52 -9.71 10.34 -14.67
N PRO A 53 -9.78 10.52 -13.34
CA PRO A 53 -8.58 10.62 -12.52
C PRO A 53 -7.66 9.48 -12.92
N VAL A 54 -6.50 9.80 -13.47
CA VAL A 54 -5.43 8.82 -13.60
C VAL A 54 -5.03 8.54 -12.16
N GLU A 55 -5.68 7.55 -11.55
CA GLU A 55 -5.16 6.82 -10.41
C GLU A 55 -3.70 6.55 -10.79
N ARG A 56 -2.76 7.25 -10.15
CA ARG A 56 -1.34 6.97 -10.39
C ARG A 56 -1.18 5.49 -10.07
N ALA A 57 -0.46 4.76 -10.91
CA ALA A 57 -0.08 3.37 -10.61
C ALA A 57 0.61 3.21 -9.23
N GLU A 58 1.00 4.32 -8.60
CA GLU A 58 1.50 4.46 -7.22
C GLU A 58 0.44 4.29 -6.11
N ASP A 59 -0.87 4.34 -6.40
CA ASP A 59 -1.93 4.36 -5.35
C ASP A 59 -2.54 2.98 -5.06
N ARG A 60 -2.20 1.96 -5.85
CA ARG A 60 -2.67 0.58 -5.61
C ARG A 60 -1.65 -0.17 -4.76
N PRO A 61 -2.06 -0.81 -3.64
CA PRO A 61 -1.16 -1.63 -2.85
C PRO A 61 -0.49 -2.71 -3.70
N GLU A 62 0.81 -2.88 -3.51
CA GLU A 62 1.60 -3.88 -4.23
C GLU A 62 1.03 -5.29 -3.99
N PRO A 63 0.98 -6.17 -5.02
CA PRO A 63 0.47 -7.51 -4.85
C PRO A 63 1.37 -8.36 -3.95
N VAL A 64 0.77 -9.29 -3.22
CA VAL A 64 1.51 -10.30 -2.46
C VAL A 64 2.24 -11.25 -3.43
N PRO A 65 3.53 -11.56 -3.21
CA PRO A 65 4.26 -12.51 -4.04
C PRO A 65 3.62 -13.90 -4.08
N PRO A 66 3.61 -14.58 -5.25
CA PRO A 66 2.92 -15.86 -5.44
C PRO A 66 3.43 -16.99 -4.53
N GLU A 67 4.69 -16.98 -4.12
CA GLU A 67 5.29 -17.97 -3.24
C GLU A 67 4.66 -18.03 -1.84
N GLU A 68 4.09 -16.92 -1.36
CA GLU A 68 3.47 -16.84 -0.03
C GLU A 68 2.12 -17.57 0.03
N TYR A 69 1.39 -17.68 -1.08
CA TYR A 69 0.03 -18.26 -1.11
C TYR A 69 0.00 -19.71 -0.69
N THR A 70 1.05 -20.48 -0.98
CA THR A 70 1.14 -21.88 -0.55
C THR A 70 1.15 -22.02 0.97
N LEU A 71 1.67 -21.02 1.69
CA LEU A 71 1.69 -20.99 3.15
C LEU A 71 0.34 -20.55 3.70
N TYR A 72 -0.30 -19.55 3.09
CA TYR A 72 -1.67 -19.17 3.46
C TYR A 72 -2.65 -20.33 3.25
N ASP A 73 -2.58 -21.02 2.12
CA ASP A 73 -3.38 -22.20 1.82
C ASP A 73 -3.20 -23.27 2.91
N GLN A 74 -1.96 -23.55 3.30
CA GLN A 74 -1.65 -24.51 4.35
C GLN A 74 -2.23 -24.11 5.70
N VAL A 75 -2.15 -22.83 6.08
CA VAL A 75 -2.74 -22.30 7.32
C VAL A 75 -4.27 -22.41 7.29
N ILE A 76 -4.90 -22.00 6.19
CA ILE A 76 -6.35 -22.09 5.99
C ILE A 76 -6.82 -23.54 6.14
N GLN A 77 -6.22 -24.47 5.40
CA GLN A 77 -6.56 -25.89 5.44
C GLN A 77 -6.40 -26.50 6.83
N ALA A 78 -5.30 -26.18 7.53
CA ALA A 78 -4.98 -26.81 8.79
C ALA A 78 -5.75 -26.23 9.99
N LYS A 79 -6.15 -24.96 9.93
CA LYS A 79 -6.68 -24.23 11.09
C LYS A 79 -8.15 -23.84 10.99
N PHE A 80 -8.66 -23.66 9.77
CA PHE A 80 -9.98 -23.05 9.57
C PHE A 80 -10.94 -23.95 8.81
N LEU A 81 -10.46 -24.72 7.83
CA LEU A 81 -11.35 -25.58 7.05
C LEU A 81 -11.88 -26.76 7.87
N THR A 82 -13.16 -27.06 7.68
CA THR A 82 -13.82 -28.27 8.16
C THR A 82 -14.55 -28.93 6.99
N SER A 83 -15.08 -30.13 7.19
CA SER A 83 -15.93 -30.79 6.18
C SER A 83 -17.23 -30.03 5.88
N ARG A 84 -17.58 -29.02 6.67
CA ARG A 84 -18.76 -28.17 6.49
C ARG A 84 -18.46 -26.83 5.81
N THR A 85 -17.18 -26.51 5.59
CA THR A 85 -16.80 -25.23 4.99
C THR A 85 -17.07 -25.24 3.48
N SER A 86 -17.98 -24.39 3.02
CA SER A 86 -18.36 -24.26 1.59
C SER A 86 -17.82 -22.98 0.94
N LEU A 87 -17.48 -21.96 1.73
CA LEU A 87 -16.97 -20.66 1.29
C LEU A 87 -16.01 -20.11 2.36
N VAL A 88 -14.95 -19.43 1.92
CA VAL A 88 -14.05 -18.66 2.79
C VAL A 88 -14.08 -17.19 2.37
N MET A 89 -14.26 -16.28 3.33
CA MET A 89 -14.12 -14.85 3.11
C MET A 89 -12.74 -14.40 3.57
N ILE A 90 -12.08 -13.56 2.77
CA ILE A 90 -10.72 -13.11 3.04
C ILE A 90 -10.64 -11.60 2.83
N GLU A 91 -10.05 -10.86 3.75
CA GLU A 91 -9.73 -9.45 3.53
C GLU A 91 -8.83 -9.30 2.30
N ARG A 92 -9.12 -8.31 1.45
CA ARG A 92 -8.35 -8.06 0.23
C ARG A 92 -6.94 -7.58 0.54
N LEU A 93 -6.77 -6.82 1.60
CA LEU A 93 -5.51 -6.24 1.99
C LEU A 93 -4.92 -7.00 3.16
N THR A 94 -3.61 -7.25 3.09
CA THR A 94 -2.90 -7.77 4.24
C THR A 94 -2.90 -6.75 5.37
N VAL A 95 -3.05 -7.24 6.59
CA VAL A 95 -3.13 -6.39 7.78
C VAL A 95 -1.74 -5.95 8.23
N THR A 96 -1.74 -4.80 8.89
CA THR A 96 -0.54 -4.20 9.49
C THR A 96 -0.54 -4.28 11.01
N ARG A 97 -1.61 -4.81 11.61
CA ARG A 97 -1.85 -4.87 13.06
C ARG A 97 -2.10 -6.31 13.47
N LEU A 98 -1.78 -6.63 14.72
CA LEU A 98 -1.89 -7.99 15.26
C LEU A 98 -3.01 -8.11 16.29
N GLY A 99 -4.15 -7.47 16.00
CA GLY A 99 -5.37 -7.58 16.78
C GLY A 99 -6.28 -6.36 16.68
N PRO A 100 -7.53 -6.49 17.14
CA PRO A 100 -8.57 -5.48 16.96
C PRO A 100 -8.30 -4.20 17.78
N GLU A 101 -7.71 -4.34 18.98
CA GLU A 101 -7.42 -3.20 19.86
C GLU A 101 -6.10 -2.48 19.52
N GLU A 102 -5.26 -3.12 18.69
CA GLU A 102 -3.95 -2.59 18.34
C GLU A 102 -4.08 -1.40 17.39
N ARG A 103 -3.51 -0.26 17.78
CA ARG A 103 -3.60 0.97 16.99
C ARG A 103 -2.43 1.15 16.02
N ASN A 104 -1.29 0.57 16.36
CA ASN A 104 -0.04 0.72 15.64
C ASN A 104 0.45 -0.62 15.08
N PRO A 105 1.22 -0.63 13.99
CA PRO A 105 1.93 -1.84 13.57
C PRO A 105 2.85 -2.38 14.68
N PRO A 106 3.05 -3.70 14.75
CA PRO A 106 3.96 -4.27 15.73
C PRO A 106 5.37 -3.75 15.48
N ASP A 107 6.14 -3.59 16.56
CA ASP A 107 7.55 -3.26 16.51
C ASP A 107 8.39 -4.33 17.20
N ARG A 108 9.68 -4.07 17.35
CA ARG A 108 10.58 -5.02 18.00
C ARG A 108 10.26 -5.19 19.48
N ALA A 109 9.87 -4.13 20.17
CA ALA A 109 9.53 -4.18 21.59
C ALA A 109 8.31 -5.07 21.83
N TYR A 110 7.29 -4.98 20.97
CA TYR A 110 6.11 -5.85 21.02
C TYR A 110 6.49 -7.34 21.01
N PHE A 111 7.41 -7.75 20.14
CA PHE A 111 7.86 -9.15 20.08
C PHE A 111 8.72 -9.55 21.29
N ASP A 112 9.59 -8.67 21.76
CA ASP A 112 10.48 -8.93 22.89
C ASP A 112 9.70 -9.03 24.22
N GLU A 113 8.64 -8.21 24.39
CA GLU A 113 7.77 -8.19 25.57
C GLU A 113 6.85 -9.42 25.64
N ASN A 114 6.19 -9.75 24.53
CA ASN A 114 5.26 -10.89 24.47
C ASN A 114 5.99 -12.25 24.48
N ARG A 115 7.28 -12.26 24.15
CA ARG A 115 8.13 -13.46 24.10
C ARG A 115 7.49 -14.62 23.32
N PHE A 116 6.93 -14.30 22.15
CA PHE A 116 6.26 -15.29 21.32
C PHE A 116 7.18 -16.51 21.05
N PHE A 117 6.58 -17.69 21.08
CA PHE A 117 7.21 -19.01 20.97
C PHE A 117 8.32 -19.22 21.98
N GLU A 118 8.06 -18.81 23.23
CA GLU A 118 9.01 -18.80 24.35
C GLU A 118 10.22 -17.86 24.14
N GLY A 119 10.14 -16.95 23.17
CA GLY A 119 11.22 -16.07 22.75
C GLY A 119 12.26 -16.78 21.87
N ARG A 120 11.88 -17.87 21.19
CA ARG A 120 12.79 -18.68 20.35
C ARG A 120 12.74 -18.33 18.86
N LEU A 121 12.03 -17.28 18.48
CA LEU A 121 12.03 -16.80 17.09
C LEU A 121 13.41 -16.27 16.70
N GLU A 122 13.85 -16.61 15.48
CA GLU A 122 15.12 -16.09 14.96
C GLU A 122 15.03 -14.57 14.74
N PRO A 123 16.07 -13.78 15.09
CA PRO A 123 16.00 -12.32 15.02
C PRO A 123 15.72 -11.76 13.62
N ASP A 124 16.22 -12.43 12.59
CA ASP A 124 16.03 -12.07 11.17
C ASP A 124 14.62 -12.43 10.68
N LEU A 125 14.03 -13.53 11.15
CA LEU A 125 12.62 -13.85 10.91
C LEU A 125 11.70 -12.75 11.43
N VAL A 126 11.93 -12.30 12.67
CA VAL A 126 11.16 -11.19 13.27
C VAL A 126 11.38 -9.90 12.48
N ALA A 127 12.62 -9.59 12.11
CA ALA A 127 12.93 -8.37 11.37
C ALA A 127 12.23 -8.32 10.00
N ASP A 128 12.22 -9.44 9.26
CA ASP A 128 11.54 -9.53 7.97
C ASP A 128 10.01 -9.45 8.12
N PHE A 129 9.44 -10.15 9.10
CA PHE A 129 8.01 -10.06 9.42
C PHE A 129 7.58 -8.62 9.73
N LEU A 130 8.31 -7.95 10.62
CA LEU A 130 8.04 -6.56 11.01
C LEU A 130 8.18 -5.61 9.82
N LEU A 131 9.15 -5.81 8.94
CA LEU A 131 9.34 -4.98 7.75
C LEU A 131 8.14 -5.11 6.80
N LYS A 132 7.66 -6.33 6.57
CA LYS A 132 6.55 -6.61 5.65
C LYS A 132 5.17 -6.26 6.20
N THR A 133 5.04 -6.13 7.52
CA THR A 133 3.78 -5.77 8.21
C THR A 133 3.62 -4.25 8.39
N ARG A 134 4.51 -3.42 7.81
CA ARG A 134 4.43 -1.94 7.93
C ARG A 134 3.37 -1.28 7.07
N ARG A 135 2.99 -1.91 5.96
CA ARG A 135 2.02 -1.39 4.99
C ARG A 135 1.20 -2.53 4.42
N PRO A 136 -0.05 -2.27 3.99
CA PRO A 136 -0.86 -3.29 3.35
C PRO A 136 -0.33 -3.64 1.96
N PHE A 137 -0.52 -4.90 1.60
CA PHE A 137 -0.31 -5.47 0.26
C PHE A 137 -1.60 -6.15 -0.20
N ARG A 138 -1.84 -6.15 -1.51
CA ARG A 138 -3.05 -6.71 -2.11
C ARG A 138 -2.94 -8.22 -2.27
N LEU A 139 -3.89 -8.96 -1.71
CA LEU A 139 -4.11 -10.36 -2.01
C LEU A 139 -4.86 -10.49 -3.35
N GLU A 140 -4.35 -11.38 -4.20
CA GLU A 140 -4.87 -11.68 -5.53
C GLU A 140 -5.47 -13.09 -5.56
N ALA A 141 -6.20 -13.40 -6.62
CA ALA A 141 -6.87 -14.69 -6.79
C ALA A 141 -5.90 -15.87 -7.06
N LYS A 142 -5.03 -16.19 -6.10
CA LYS A 142 -3.97 -17.22 -6.19
C LYS A 142 -4.01 -18.26 -5.06
N PHE A 143 -5.08 -18.28 -4.26
CA PHE A 143 -5.29 -19.32 -3.26
C PHE A 143 -5.77 -20.63 -3.90
N HIS A 144 -5.25 -21.75 -3.42
CA HIS A 144 -5.52 -23.10 -3.92
C HIS A 144 -5.85 -24.10 -2.81
N PHE A 145 -6.52 -23.66 -1.74
CA PHE A 145 -6.88 -24.51 -0.62
C PHE A 145 -8.07 -25.47 -0.85
N GLY A 146 -8.69 -25.45 -2.04
CA GLY A 146 -9.70 -26.42 -2.46
C GLY A 146 -11.15 -26.10 -2.09
N VAL A 147 -11.42 -24.90 -1.57
CA VAL A 147 -12.76 -24.37 -1.30
C VAL A 147 -12.90 -23.00 -1.99
N PRO A 148 -14.07 -22.65 -2.53
CA PRO A 148 -14.31 -21.30 -3.07
C PRO A 148 -14.01 -20.21 -2.04
N TYR A 149 -13.55 -19.06 -2.52
CA TYR A 149 -13.33 -17.89 -1.68
C TYR A 149 -13.75 -16.59 -2.35
N ARG A 150 -13.93 -15.56 -1.53
CA ARG A 150 -14.22 -14.18 -1.96
C ARG A 150 -13.38 -13.21 -1.16
N PHE A 151 -13.02 -12.12 -1.81
CA PHE A 151 -12.36 -11.00 -1.15
C PHE A 151 -13.41 -10.04 -0.59
N VAL A 152 -13.07 -9.45 0.55
CA VAL A 152 -13.81 -8.36 1.19
C VAL A 152 -12.90 -7.13 1.20
N SER A 153 -13.45 -5.96 0.89
CA SER A 153 -12.80 -4.67 1.09
C SER A 153 -13.75 -3.76 1.84
N ASP A 154 -13.29 -3.16 2.94
CA ASP A 154 -14.08 -2.24 3.77
C ASP A 154 -15.44 -2.82 4.22
N GLY A 155 -15.48 -4.14 4.47
CA GLY A 155 -16.70 -4.86 4.86
C GLY A 155 -17.64 -5.24 3.71
N GLU A 156 -17.32 -4.85 2.48
CA GLU A 156 -18.11 -5.15 1.28
C GLU A 156 -17.47 -6.28 0.46
N LEU A 157 -18.30 -7.18 -0.08
CA LEU A 157 -17.82 -8.24 -0.96
C LEU A 157 -17.30 -7.65 -2.27
N GLU A 158 -16.08 -8.03 -2.66
CA GLU A 158 -15.56 -7.65 -3.97
C GLU A 158 -16.11 -8.55 -5.08
N GLU A 159 -16.44 -7.92 -6.20
CA GLU A 159 -16.76 -8.62 -7.44
C GLU A 159 -15.57 -9.51 -7.87
N PRO A 160 -15.84 -10.74 -8.32
CA PRO A 160 -14.79 -11.69 -8.63
C PRO A 160 -13.92 -11.22 -9.81
N GLU A 161 -12.62 -11.02 -9.59
CA GLU A 161 -11.62 -10.69 -10.64
C GLU A 161 -11.49 -11.81 -11.69
N VAL A 162 -11.87 -13.03 -11.32
CA VAL A 162 -12.01 -14.21 -12.17
C VAL A 162 -13.37 -14.83 -11.88
N SER A 163 -14.20 -14.95 -12.92
CA SER A 163 -15.60 -15.40 -12.82
C SER A 163 -15.70 -16.79 -12.20
N LEU A 164 -15.77 -16.85 -10.88
CA LEU A 164 -16.34 -17.97 -10.15
C LEU A 164 -17.85 -17.83 -10.28
N GLY A 165 -18.54 -18.95 -10.50
CA GLY A 165 -19.98 -18.99 -10.76
C GLY A 165 -20.82 -18.21 -9.74
N PRO A 166 -22.10 -17.96 -10.07
CA PRO A 166 -22.98 -17.09 -9.29
C PRO A 166 -22.96 -17.45 -7.81
N ILE A 167 -22.86 -16.42 -6.96
CA ILE A 167 -22.96 -16.55 -5.51
C ILE A 167 -24.36 -17.13 -5.21
N PRO A 168 -24.47 -18.28 -4.49
CA PRO A 168 -25.77 -18.78 -4.08
C PRO A 168 -26.52 -17.71 -3.29
N ALA A 169 -27.82 -17.55 -3.54
CA ALA A 169 -28.61 -16.44 -3.02
C ALA A 169 -28.62 -16.35 -1.48
N GLU A 170 -28.28 -17.44 -0.79
CA GLU A 170 -28.09 -17.49 0.66
C GLU A 170 -26.84 -16.74 1.19
N PHE A 171 -25.97 -16.21 0.33
CA PHE A 171 -24.75 -15.46 0.71
C PHE A 171 -24.80 -13.97 0.32
N SER A 172 -25.99 -13.35 0.36
CA SER A 172 -26.13 -11.90 0.15
C SER A 172 -25.39 -11.11 1.25
N PRO A 173 -24.62 -10.04 0.93
CA PRO A 173 -23.90 -9.24 1.93
C PRO A 173 -24.77 -8.81 3.12
N THR A 174 -26.03 -8.47 2.83
CA THR A 174 -27.03 -8.04 3.82
C THR A 174 -27.57 -9.17 4.68
N ASP A 175 -27.63 -10.40 4.15
CA ASP A 175 -28.17 -11.58 4.86
C ASP A 175 -27.09 -12.30 5.71
N LEU A 176 -25.81 -12.10 5.40
CA LEU A 176 -24.67 -12.59 6.20
C LEU A 176 -24.59 -11.94 7.60
N ALA A 177 -25.24 -10.78 7.78
CA ALA A 177 -25.36 -10.13 9.09
C ALA A 177 -26.47 -10.74 9.98
N GLN A 178 -27.35 -11.58 9.43
CA GLN A 178 -28.54 -12.06 10.14
C GLN A 178 -28.59 -13.58 10.32
N ASP A 179 -28.08 -14.41 9.40
CA ASP A 179 -28.29 -15.88 9.46
C ASP A 179 -27.13 -16.76 8.92
N ALA A 180 -25.86 -16.32 8.98
CA ALA A 180 -24.75 -17.10 8.44
C ALA A 180 -24.52 -18.46 9.17
N PRO A 181 -24.50 -19.60 8.45
CA PRO A 181 -24.13 -20.90 9.01
C PRO A 181 -22.71 -20.85 9.60
N PRO A 182 -22.47 -21.55 10.73
CA PRO A 182 -21.26 -21.35 11.52
C PRO A 182 -20.06 -21.93 10.78
N THR A 183 -18.91 -21.25 10.81
CA THR A 183 -17.68 -21.73 11.49
C THR A 183 -16.49 -20.77 11.30
N ILE A 184 -16.40 -20.05 10.16
CA ILE A 184 -15.26 -19.16 9.83
C ILE A 184 -15.78 -17.74 9.58
N GLY A 185 -15.15 -16.74 10.21
CA GLY A 185 -15.37 -15.33 9.93
C GLY A 185 -14.63 -14.86 8.67
N ILE A 186 -14.36 -13.56 8.59
CA ILE A 186 -13.52 -12.98 7.56
C ILE A 186 -12.07 -13.18 7.99
N LEU A 187 -11.30 -13.91 7.19
CA LEU A 187 -9.89 -14.14 7.45
C LEU A 187 -9.07 -12.95 6.99
N GLU A 188 -8.21 -12.44 7.87
CA GLU A 188 -7.25 -11.40 7.57
C GLU A 188 -5.83 -11.96 7.71
N PHE A 189 -4.91 -11.60 6.81
CA PHE A 189 -3.54 -12.13 6.82
C PHE A 189 -2.53 -11.01 6.92
N SER A 190 -1.46 -11.20 7.68
CA SER A 190 -0.24 -10.43 7.44
C SER A 190 0.48 -10.96 6.19
N ARG A 191 1.47 -10.20 5.71
CA ARG A 191 2.52 -10.78 4.85
C ARG A 191 3.30 -11.88 5.59
N VAL A 192 3.94 -12.77 4.82
CA VAL A 192 4.81 -13.81 5.40
C VAL A 192 6.21 -13.25 5.67
N GLY A 193 6.64 -13.34 6.93
CA GLY A 193 8.04 -13.15 7.30
C GLY A 193 8.85 -14.43 7.08
N PHE A 194 10.07 -14.31 6.57
CA PHE A 194 11.01 -15.42 6.40
C PHE A 194 12.33 -15.12 7.11
N ASN A 195 12.98 -16.17 7.64
CA ASN A 195 14.39 -16.04 8.02
C ASN A 195 15.28 -16.01 6.76
N ARG A 196 16.55 -15.63 6.91
CA ARG A 196 17.50 -15.50 5.79
C ARG A 196 17.78 -16.81 5.06
N ARG A 197 17.54 -17.94 5.73
CA ARG A 197 17.71 -19.29 5.18
C ARG A 197 16.47 -19.78 4.43
N GLU A 198 15.36 -19.06 4.52
CA GLU A 198 14.05 -19.41 3.95
C GLU A 198 13.59 -20.83 4.35
N ASP A 199 13.89 -21.21 5.59
CA ASP A 199 13.46 -22.46 6.19
C ASP A 199 12.58 -22.27 7.44
N GLN A 200 12.36 -21.03 7.86
CA GLN A 200 11.32 -20.64 8.80
C GLN A 200 10.45 -19.54 8.19
N ALA A 201 9.16 -19.60 8.49
CA ALA A 201 8.17 -18.61 8.08
C ALA A 201 7.23 -18.26 9.24
N LEU A 202 6.83 -17.00 9.32
CA LEU A 202 5.94 -16.46 10.34
C LEU A 202 4.78 -15.73 9.69
N ILE A 203 3.55 -16.05 10.13
CA ILE A 203 2.32 -15.53 9.54
C ILE A 203 1.34 -15.18 10.66
N TYR A 204 0.76 -13.99 10.63
CA TYR A 204 -0.41 -13.68 11.43
C TYR A 204 -1.68 -13.92 10.60
N VAL A 205 -2.68 -14.51 11.25
CA VAL A 205 -4.03 -14.65 10.71
C VAL A 205 -5.05 -14.26 11.77
N GLY A 206 -5.94 -13.33 11.45
CA GLY A 206 -7.13 -13.02 12.24
C GLY A 206 -8.35 -13.69 11.64
N ASP A 207 -9.28 -14.11 12.50
CA ASP A 207 -10.60 -14.64 12.16
C ASP A 207 -11.65 -13.75 12.82
N ASN A 208 -12.12 -12.75 12.09
CA ASN A 208 -13.08 -11.75 12.57
C ASN A 208 -14.49 -12.16 12.18
N ARG A 209 -15.35 -12.47 13.16
CA ARG A 209 -16.74 -12.84 12.89
C ARG A 209 -17.65 -11.62 12.95
N PRO A 210 -18.74 -11.58 12.15
CA PRO A 210 -19.70 -10.46 12.16
C PRO A 210 -20.33 -10.19 13.52
N ASP A 211 -20.38 -11.19 14.40
CA ASP A 211 -20.92 -11.07 15.76
C ASP A 211 -19.92 -10.52 16.79
N GLY A 212 -18.78 -10.00 16.32
CA GLY A 212 -17.71 -9.45 17.15
C GLY A 212 -16.82 -10.50 17.83
N SER A 213 -17.12 -11.80 17.67
CA SER A 213 -16.24 -12.86 18.17
C SER A 213 -15.11 -13.15 17.19
N GLY A 214 -14.04 -13.78 17.66
CA GLY A 214 -12.89 -14.04 16.80
C GLY A 214 -11.65 -14.50 17.53
N ALA A 215 -10.60 -14.76 16.77
CA ALA A 215 -9.27 -15.00 17.32
C ALA A 215 -8.17 -14.56 16.34
N GLY A 216 -7.04 -14.14 16.91
CA GLY A 216 -5.81 -13.89 16.16
C GLY A 216 -4.78 -14.95 16.47
N LEU A 217 -4.18 -15.51 15.44
CA LEU A 217 -3.14 -16.53 15.53
C LEU A 217 -1.85 -16.03 14.91
N LEU A 218 -0.74 -16.26 15.59
CA LEU A 218 0.60 -16.17 15.02
C LEU A 218 1.09 -17.59 14.78
N VAL A 219 1.42 -17.91 13.53
CA VAL A 219 1.70 -19.26 13.06
C VAL A 219 3.16 -19.35 12.62
N LEU A 220 3.90 -20.28 13.22
CA LEU A 220 5.28 -20.59 12.87
C LEU A 220 5.34 -21.84 12.01
N LEU A 221 5.96 -21.72 10.84
CA LEU A 221 6.16 -22.82 9.89
C LEU A 221 7.64 -23.06 9.69
N HIS A 222 8.02 -24.33 9.54
CA HIS A 222 9.36 -24.73 9.16
C HIS A 222 9.34 -25.49 7.84
N ARG A 223 10.39 -25.30 7.04
CA ARG A 223 10.62 -26.03 5.81
C ARG A 223 11.58 -27.19 6.06
N ARG A 224 11.19 -28.40 5.67
CA ARG A 224 12.10 -29.55 5.57
C ARG A 224 12.14 -30.02 4.12
N GLY A 225 13.26 -29.76 3.45
CA GLY A 225 13.38 -29.98 2.01
C GLY A 225 12.43 -29.06 1.23
N ARG A 226 11.44 -29.63 0.54
CA ARG A 226 10.45 -28.85 -0.25
C ARG A 226 9.11 -28.65 0.47
N VAL A 227 8.95 -29.19 1.67
CA VAL A 227 7.67 -29.21 2.37
C VAL A 227 7.70 -28.23 3.54
N TRP A 228 6.73 -27.33 3.59
CA TRP A 228 6.45 -26.48 4.75
C TRP A 228 5.53 -27.22 5.72
N THR A 229 5.73 -27.00 7.01
CA THR A 229 4.92 -27.61 8.07
C THR A 229 4.72 -26.61 9.19
N ILE A 230 3.48 -26.46 9.66
CA ILE A 230 3.18 -25.68 10.85
C ILE A 230 3.78 -26.42 12.05
N VAL A 231 4.75 -25.80 12.72
CA VAL A 231 5.42 -26.37 13.89
C VAL A 231 4.85 -25.86 15.20
N ASN A 232 4.30 -24.64 15.21
CA ASN A 232 3.67 -24.08 16.39
C ASN A 232 2.64 -22.98 16.02
N THR A 233 1.76 -22.66 16.95
CA THR A 233 0.74 -21.61 16.80
C THR A 233 0.52 -20.96 18.15
N GLU A 234 0.60 -19.64 18.20
CA GLU A 234 0.25 -18.86 19.38
C GLU A 234 -1.01 -18.06 19.13
N VAL A 235 -1.82 -17.94 20.18
CA VAL A 235 -3.07 -17.16 20.16
C VAL A 235 -2.75 -15.78 20.73
N LEU A 236 -2.92 -14.75 19.91
CA LEU A 236 -2.63 -13.36 20.30
C LEU A 236 -3.82 -12.72 21.00
N TRP A 237 -5.04 -13.04 20.56
CA TRP A 237 -6.25 -12.54 21.16
C TRP A 237 -7.42 -13.50 20.89
N ILE A 238 -8.44 -13.43 21.74
CA ILE A 238 -9.72 -14.10 21.58
C ILE A 238 -10.79 -13.09 21.96
N ALA A 239 -11.73 -12.84 21.05
CA ALA A 239 -12.94 -12.09 21.31
C ALA A 239 -14.12 -13.05 21.39
N ARG A 240 -14.99 -12.86 22.39
CA ARG A 240 -16.23 -13.63 22.55
C ARG A 240 -17.40 -12.67 22.46
N ARG A 241 -18.53 -13.17 21.98
CA ARG A 241 -19.80 -12.45 22.07
C ARG A 241 -20.09 -12.15 23.55
N GLU A 242 -20.40 -10.91 23.87
CA GLU A 242 -20.97 -10.55 25.17
C GLU A 242 -22.38 -11.16 25.26
N GLU A 243 -22.63 -11.97 26.30
CA GLU A 243 -23.91 -12.64 26.56
C GLU A 243 -24.98 -11.70 27.10
#